data_AF-A0A7L9FFM9-F1
#
_entry.id   AF-A0A7L9FFM9-F1
#
_cell.length_a   1.000
_cell.length_b   1.000
_cell.length_c   1.000
_cell.angle_alpha   90.00
_cell.angle_beta   90.00
_cell.angle_gamma   90.00
#
_symmetry.space_group_name_H-M   'P 1'
#
loop_
_entity.id
_entity.type
_entity.pdbx_description
1 polymer ?
#
loop_
_entity_poly.entity_id
_entity_poly.type
_entity_poly.pdbx_seq_one_letter_code
_entity_poly.pdbx_strand_id
1 'polypeptide(L)'
;MSLIKIVVWALDFTPNKFVQDVLSSQLGEEVVFVGVGPLSRAEEVLEAMRETRAEEAVTAIEDPCEMNKLLEAGVQPLVVITEEVCRAKSISECTGVDASRDIVVEREGEVSVIRVREFARVIDIMFQLVEPSEKHVHHDDE
;
A
#
# COMPACT_ATOMS: atom_id res chain seq x y z
N MET A 1 3.85 7.23 26.75
CA MET A 1 3.37 8.16 25.71
C MET A 1 3.10 7.29 24.50
N SER A 2 1.89 7.34 23.92
CA SER A 2 1.68 6.71 22.61
C SER A 2 2.51 7.51 21.62
N LEU A 3 3.44 6.87 20.92
CA LEU A 3 4.15 7.50 19.82
C LEU A 3 3.16 7.59 18.65
N ILE A 4 3.14 8.76 18.00
CA ILE A 4 2.36 8.97 16.78
C ILE A 4 3.32 8.77 15.62
N LYS A 5 2.98 7.84 14.72
CA LYS A 5 3.77 7.51 13.54
C LYS A 5 3.22 8.24 12.32
N ILE A 6 4.08 8.96 11.63
CA ILE A 6 3.72 9.64 10.37
C ILE A 6 3.89 8.65 9.22
N VAL A 7 2.84 8.48 8.43
CA VAL A 7 2.79 7.54 7.32
C VAL A 7 2.51 8.30 6.02
N VAL A 8 3.42 8.22 5.04
CA VAL A 8 3.12 8.66 3.67
C VAL A 8 2.07 7.74 3.08
N TRP A 9 1.01 8.34 2.54
CA TRP A 9 -0.05 7.62 1.86
C TRP A 9 0.03 7.91 0.35
N ALA A 10 0.67 6.99 -0.37
CA ALA A 10 0.98 7.10 -1.79
C ALA A 10 0.00 6.30 -2.68
N LEU A 11 -1.29 6.37 -2.38
CA LEU A 11 -2.36 5.69 -3.11
C LEU A 11 -3.35 6.69 -3.71
N ASP A 12 -4.19 6.22 -4.62
CA ASP A 12 -5.18 6.99 -5.37
C ASP A 12 -6.54 7.14 -4.67
N PHE A 13 -6.67 6.67 -3.43
CA PHE A 13 -7.89 6.79 -2.64
C PHE A 13 -7.60 7.31 -1.23
N THR A 14 -8.59 7.92 -0.59
CA THR A 14 -8.46 8.44 0.78
C THR A 14 -8.78 7.35 1.80
N PRO A 15 -7.94 7.11 2.82
CA PRO A 15 -8.21 6.11 3.85
C PRO A 15 -9.35 6.59 4.77
N ASN A 16 -10.36 5.74 4.97
CA ASN A 16 -11.40 5.98 5.97
C ASN A 16 -10.89 5.63 7.38
N LYS A 17 -11.73 5.84 8.40
CA LYS A 17 -11.39 5.53 9.79
C LYS A 17 -11.03 4.05 10.00
N PHE A 18 -11.76 3.13 9.37
CA PHE A 18 -11.47 1.70 9.49
C PHE A 18 -10.06 1.37 8.99
N VAL A 19 -9.63 1.96 7.86
CA VAL A 19 -8.27 1.78 7.33
C VAL A 19 -7.20 2.33 8.29
N GLN A 20 -7.46 3.49 8.90
CA GLN A 20 -6.59 4.05 9.94
C GLN A 20 -6.47 3.12 11.14
N ASP A 21 -7.60 2.62 11.64
CA ASP A 21 -7.64 1.72 12.80
C ASP A 21 -6.91 0.39 12.52
N VAL A 22 -7.08 -0.18 11.32
CA VAL A 22 -6.36 -1.40 10.89
C VAL A 22 -4.85 -1.18 10.90
N LEU A 23 -4.37 -0.09 10.27
CA LEU A 23 -2.94 0.16 10.22
C LEU A 23 -2.36 0.49 11.60
N SER A 24 -3.06 1.30 12.39
CA SER A 24 -2.65 1.60 13.77
C SER A 24 -2.53 0.34 14.62
N SER A 25 -3.50 -0.56 14.53
CA SER A 25 -3.44 -1.85 15.24
C SER A 25 -2.24 -2.68 14.82
N GLN A 26 -1.87 -2.66 13.54
CA GLN A 26 -0.74 -3.43 13.02
C GLN A 26 0.62 -2.83 13.42
N LEU A 27 0.74 -1.50 13.42
CA LEU A 27 1.98 -0.80 13.80
C LEU A 27 2.14 -0.66 15.31
N GLY A 28 1.09 -0.93 16.10
CA GLY A 28 1.09 -0.79 17.56
C GLY A 28 1.15 0.68 18.03
N GLU A 29 0.91 1.62 17.13
CA GLU A 29 1.06 3.06 17.33
C GLU A 29 -0.10 3.81 16.65
N GLU A 30 -0.39 5.01 17.14
CA GLU A 30 -1.36 5.89 16.47
C GLU A 30 -0.75 6.38 15.16
N VAL A 31 -1.50 6.32 14.06
CA VAL A 31 -1.00 6.71 12.74
C VAL A 31 -1.59 8.03 12.29
N VAL A 32 -0.77 8.87 11.67
CA VAL A 32 -1.20 10.06 10.93
C VAL A 32 -0.81 9.87 9.48
N PHE A 33 -1.80 9.84 8.59
CA PHE A 33 -1.57 9.78 7.15
C PHE A 33 -1.29 11.15 6.56
N VAL A 34 -0.25 11.23 5.73
CA VAL A 34 -0.02 12.36 4.84
C VAL A 34 -0.23 11.89 3.40
N GLY A 35 -1.36 12.28 2.82
CA GLY A 35 -1.71 11.95 1.44
C GLY A 35 -0.84 12.71 0.45
N VAL A 36 -0.15 11.98 -0.43
CA VAL A 36 0.68 12.55 -1.50
C VAL A 36 0.22 12.15 -2.90
N GLY A 37 -0.91 11.44 -2.98
CA GLY A 37 -1.45 10.88 -4.22
C GLY A 37 -0.72 9.61 -4.66
N PRO A 38 -1.16 8.98 -5.75
CA PRO A 38 -0.52 7.77 -6.25
C PRO A 38 0.88 8.11 -6.77
N LEU A 39 1.89 7.42 -6.25
CA LEU A 39 3.28 7.54 -6.70
C LEU A 39 3.75 6.21 -7.28
N SER A 40 4.47 6.28 -8.41
CA SER A 40 4.93 5.11 -9.15
C SER A 40 6.44 4.90 -9.08
N ARG A 41 7.21 5.90 -8.63
CA ARG A 41 8.67 5.83 -8.56
C ARG A 41 9.17 5.89 -7.13
N ALA A 42 10.25 5.18 -6.86
CA ALA A 42 10.89 5.13 -5.55
C ALA A 42 11.35 6.51 -5.09
N GLU A 43 11.93 7.29 -6.00
CA GLU A 43 12.44 8.64 -5.71
C GLU A 43 11.33 9.57 -5.22
N GLU A 44 10.15 9.49 -5.82
CA GLU A 44 8.98 10.29 -5.43
C GLU A 44 8.53 9.94 -4.00
N VAL A 45 8.51 8.64 -3.67
CA VAL A 45 8.15 8.16 -2.32
C VAL A 45 9.20 8.60 -1.29
N LEU A 46 10.49 8.45 -1.60
CA LEU A 46 11.58 8.85 -0.70
C LEU A 46 11.58 10.35 -0.45
N GLU A 47 11.32 11.15 -1.48
CA GLU A 47 11.17 12.60 -1.36
C GLU A 47 9.99 12.96 -0.46
N ALA A 48 8.81 12.37 -0.70
CA ALA A 48 7.64 12.57 0.13
C ALA A 48 7.88 12.20 1.60
N MET A 49 8.55 11.07 1.88
CA MET A 49 8.88 10.66 3.25
C MET A 49 9.79 11.67 3.93
N ARG A 50 10.79 12.19 3.22
CA ARG A 50 11.71 13.20 3.76
C ARG A 50 11.00 14.53 4.06
N GLU A 51 10.15 15.00 3.15
CA GLU A 51 9.41 16.25 3.30
C GLU A 51 8.42 16.21 4.47
N THR A 52 7.74 15.08 4.61
CA THR A 52 6.72 14.85 5.65
C THR A 52 7.30 14.32 6.96
N ARG A 53 8.59 13.96 6.96
CA ARG A 53 9.28 13.26 8.05
C ARG A 53 8.56 11.96 8.45
N ALA A 54 8.02 11.27 7.45
CA ALA A 54 7.35 10.00 7.66
C ALA A 54 8.36 8.90 7.98
N GLU A 55 7.93 7.99 8.86
CA GLU A 55 8.67 6.79 9.23
C GLU A 55 8.22 5.60 8.38
N GLU A 56 7.03 5.69 7.80
CA GLU A 56 6.40 4.62 7.03
C GLU A 56 5.85 5.16 5.71
N ALA A 57 5.75 4.28 4.73
CA ALA A 57 5.08 4.56 3.47
C ALA A 57 4.13 3.42 3.11
N VAL A 58 2.91 3.79 2.73
CA VAL A 58 1.96 2.91 2.06
C VAL A 58 1.97 3.23 0.58
N THR A 59 2.21 2.23 -0.27
CA THR A 59 2.34 2.40 -1.72
C THR A 59 1.76 1.22 -2.49
N ALA A 60 1.43 1.46 -3.76
CA ALA A 60 0.99 0.45 -4.74
C ALA A 60 1.93 0.41 -5.96
N ILE A 61 3.22 0.71 -5.77
CA ILE A 61 4.23 0.53 -6.83
C ILE A 61 4.23 -0.94 -7.28
N GLU A 62 3.94 -1.17 -8.56
CA GLU A 62 3.94 -2.51 -9.16
C GLU A 62 5.29 -2.89 -9.77
N ASP A 63 6.12 -1.90 -10.13
CA ASP A 63 7.44 -2.12 -10.71
C ASP A 63 8.41 -2.70 -9.65
N PRO A 64 8.89 -3.95 -9.81
CA PRO A 64 9.80 -4.58 -8.85
C PRO A 64 11.13 -3.83 -8.73
N CYS A 65 11.61 -3.18 -9.79
CA CYS A 65 12.86 -2.42 -9.77
C CYS A 65 12.72 -1.18 -8.88
N GLU A 66 11.61 -0.46 -9.00
CA GLU A 66 11.31 0.69 -8.14
C GLU A 66 11.11 0.25 -6.70
N MET A 67 10.42 -0.87 -6.48
CA MET A 67 10.26 -1.42 -5.14
C MET A 67 11.60 -1.81 -4.50
N ASN A 68 12.50 -2.42 -5.27
CA ASN A 68 13.84 -2.77 -4.79
C ASN A 68 14.66 -1.53 -4.39
N LYS A 69 14.55 -0.42 -5.13
CA LYS A 69 15.21 0.84 -4.77
C LYS A 69 14.76 1.36 -3.40
N LEU A 70 13.48 1.22 -3.04
CA LEU A 70 12.99 1.57 -1.71
C LEU A 70 13.62 0.69 -0.63
N LEU A 71 13.68 -0.62 -0.86
CA LEU A 71 14.29 -1.57 0.06
C LEU A 71 15.79 -1.29 0.26
N GLU A 72 16.53 -1.01 -0.82
CA GLU A 72 17.95 -0.63 -0.77
C GLU A 72 18.18 0.68 -0.01
N ALA A 73 17.23 1.61 -0.08
CA ALA A 73 17.23 2.84 0.71
C ALA A 73 16.83 2.63 2.19
N GLY A 74 16.57 1.39 2.60
CA GLY A 74 16.19 1.03 3.98
C GLY A 74 14.72 1.26 4.29
N VAL A 75 13.89 1.57 3.29
CA VAL A 75 12.44 1.72 3.44
C VAL A 75 11.78 0.38 3.15
N GLN A 76 10.98 -0.12 4.09
CA GLN A 76 10.17 -1.31 3.88
C GLN A 76 8.72 -0.92 3.65
N PRO A 77 8.32 -0.57 2.42
CA PRO A 77 6.97 -0.08 2.17
C PRO A 77 5.90 -1.11 2.55
N LEU A 78 4.74 -0.59 2.97
CA LEU A 78 3.51 -1.34 3.15
C LEU A 78 2.70 -1.30 1.86
N VAL A 79 2.22 -2.46 1.44
CA VAL A 79 1.26 -2.61 0.36
C VAL A 79 -0.10 -2.90 0.95
N VAL A 80 -1.13 -2.28 0.38
CA VAL A 80 -2.51 -2.51 0.80
C VAL A 80 -3.06 -3.70 0.04
N ILE A 81 -3.51 -4.72 0.77
CA ILE A 81 -4.26 -5.83 0.18
C ILE A 81 -5.73 -5.45 0.18
N THR A 82 -6.30 -5.32 -1.02
CA THR A 82 -7.69 -4.91 -1.24
C THR A 82 -8.50 -6.01 -1.90
N GLU A 83 -9.80 -5.95 -1.70
CA GLU A 83 -10.80 -6.75 -2.41
C GLU A 83 -11.75 -5.79 -3.14
N GLU A 84 -12.01 -6.04 -4.42
CA GLU A 84 -13.05 -5.32 -5.16
C GLU A 84 -14.43 -5.86 -4.74
N VAL A 85 -15.21 -5.03 -4.05
CA VAL A 85 -16.58 -5.35 -3.61
C VAL A 85 -17.56 -5.15 -4.76
N CYS A 86 -17.36 -4.09 -5.54
CA CYS A 86 -18.22 -3.74 -6.66
C CYS A 86 -17.47 -2.85 -7.66
N ARG A 87 -17.83 -2.97 -8.94
CA ARG A 87 -17.42 -2.07 -10.01
C ARG A 87 -18.63 -1.77 -10.89
N ALA A 88 -18.98 -0.49 -11.04
CA ALA A 88 -20.19 -0.06 -11.75
C ALA A 88 -20.05 1.36 -12.32
N LYS A 89 -21.06 1.86 -13.04
CA LYS A 89 -21.09 3.25 -13.52
C LYS A 89 -21.50 4.26 -12.45
N SER A 90 -22.17 3.79 -11.41
CA SER A 90 -22.64 4.62 -10.30
C SER A 90 -22.67 3.80 -9.01
N ILE A 91 -22.48 4.45 -7.86
CA ILE A 91 -22.51 3.78 -6.55
C ILE A 91 -23.88 3.14 -6.25
N SER A 92 -24.96 3.68 -6.81
CA SER A 92 -26.32 3.13 -6.64
C SER A 92 -26.52 1.74 -7.25
N GLU A 93 -25.66 1.33 -8.19
CA GLU A 93 -25.68 -0.01 -8.77
C GLU A 93 -24.95 -1.03 -7.90
N CYS A 94 -24.17 -0.58 -6.91
CA CYS A 94 -23.42 -1.46 -6.02
C CYS A 94 -24.27 -1.97 -4.86
N THR A 95 -24.35 -3.29 -4.74
CA THR A 95 -24.98 -3.98 -3.60
C THR A 95 -23.92 -4.53 -2.65
N GLY A 96 -24.21 -4.55 -1.35
CA GLY A 96 -23.29 -5.13 -0.35
C GLY A 96 -22.16 -4.21 0.11
N VAL A 97 -22.27 -2.91 -0.20
CA VAL A 97 -21.36 -1.86 0.27
C VAL A 97 -21.57 -1.61 1.77
N ASP A 98 -20.50 -1.73 2.54
CA ASP A 98 -20.43 -1.37 3.95
C ASP A 98 -19.73 -0.01 4.09
N ALA A 99 -20.52 1.05 4.29
CA ALA A 99 -20.00 2.43 4.40
C ALA A 99 -19.02 2.64 5.57
N SER A 100 -18.95 1.72 6.54
CA SER A 100 -18.01 1.83 7.66
C SER A 100 -16.62 1.27 7.35
N ARG A 101 -16.50 0.43 6.30
CA ARG A 101 -15.27 -0.31 5.97
C ARG A 101 -14.81 -0.06 4.54
N ASP A 102 -15.76 0.01 3.62
CA ASP A 102 -15.51 0.08 2.20
C ASP A 102 -15.19 1.51 1.78
N ILE A 103 -14.37 1.62 0.73
CA ILE A 103 -13.89 2.88 0.18
C ILE A 103 -14.44 2.99 -1.23
N VAL A 104 -15.07 4.12 -1.50
CA VAL A 104 -15.56 4.46 -2.83
C VAL A 104 -14.44 5.19 -3.58
N VAL A 105 -14.05 4.64 -4.72
CA VAL A 105 -13.06 5.22 -5.63
C VAL A 105 -13.79 5.61 -6.91
N GLU A 106 -13.91 6.91 -7.16
CA GLU A 106 -14.55 7.44 -8.35
C GLU A 106 -13.49 7.78 -9.40
N ARG A 107 -13.64 7.22 -10.60
CA ARG A 107 -12.82 7.50 -11.78
C ARG A 107 -13.74 7.95 -12.92
N GLU A 108 -13.18 8.51 -13.99
CA GLU A 108 -13.99 9.04 -15.10
C GLU A 108 -14.89 7.95 -15.72
N GLY A 109 -16.19 8.04 -15.40
CA GLY A 109 -17.23 7.12 -15.91
C GLY A 109 -17.36 5.79 -15.15
N GLU A 110 -16.66 5.62 -14.03
CA GLU A 110 -16.65 4.37 -13.26
C GLU A 110 -16.53 4.62 -11.76
N VAL A 111 -17.27 3.83 -10.99
CA VAL A 111 -17.19 3.76 -9.54
C VAL A 111 -16.71 2.36 -9.15
N SER A 112 -15.63 2.30 -8.38
CA SER A 112 -15.15 1.07 -7.75
C SER A 112 -15.34 1.17 -6.25
N VAL A 113 -15.78 0.09 -5.62
CA VAL A 113 -15.86 -0.04 -4.17
C VAL A 113 -14.83 -1.07 -3.74
N ILE A 114 -13.85 -0.63 -2.96
CA ILE A 114 -12.76 -1.47 -2.49
C ILE A 114 -12.86 -1.67 -0.98
N ARG A 115 -12.53 -2.87 -0.52
CA ARG A 115 -12.40 -3.20 0.90
C ARG A 115 -10.94 -3.48 1.21
N VAL A 116 -10.37 -2.73 2.15
CA VAL A 116 -9.03 -3.03 2.68
C VAL A 116 -9.13 -4.24 3.60
N ARG A 117 -8.33 -5.27 3.31
CA ARG A 117 -8.25 -6.49 4.11
C ARG A 117 -7.13 -6.41 5.13
N GLU A 118 -5.94 -6.04 4.68
CA GLU A 118 -4.74 -5.93 5.50
C GLU A 118 -3.66 -5.07 4.82
N PHE A 119 -2.61 -4.75 5.57
CA PHE A 119 -1.38 -4.21 5.02
C PHE A 119 -0.29 -5.27 5.14
N ALA A 120 0.51 -5.43 4.10
CA ALA A 120 1.63 -6.36 4.11
C ALA A 120 2.92 -5.61 3.80
N ARG A 121 4.03 -5.97 4.46
CA ARG A 121 5.34 -5.49 4.03
C ARG A 121 5.68 -6.20 2.73
N VAL A 122 6.31 -5.49 1.80
CA VAL A 122 6.75 -6.09 0.54
C VAL A 122 7.63 -7.32 0.76
N ILE A 123 8.51 -7.28 1.75
CA ILE A 123 9.36 -8.42 2.10
C ILE A 123 8.53 -9.68 2.42
N ASP A 124 7.43 -9.53 3.14
CA ASP A 124 6.56 -10.64 3.54
C ASP A 124 5.82 -11.23 2.33
N ILE A 125 5.45 -10.39 1.35
CA ILE A 125 4.84 -10.82 0.09
C ILE A 125 5.87 -11.56 -0.77
N MET A 126 7.09 -11.03 -0.90
CA MET A 126 8.15 -11.68 -1.68
C MET A 126 8.48 -13.07 -1.14
N PHE A 127 8.52 -13.25 0.19
CA PHE A 127 8.73 -14.58 0.80
C PHE A 127 7.60 -15.59 0.49
N GLN A 128 6.39 -15.13 0.16
CA GLN A 128 5.29 -16.01 -0.23
C GLN A 128 5.35 -16.44 -1.71
N LEU A 129 6.07 -15.70 -2.55
CA LEU A 129 6.20 -15.97 -3.99
C LEU A 129 7.43 -16.82 -4.36
N VAL A 130 8.36 -17.03 -3.43
CA VAL A 130 9.51 -17.92 -3.65
C VAL A 130 9.11 -19.33 -3.24
N GLU A 131 8.70 -20.15 -4.21
CA GLU A 131 8.81 -21.60 -4.02
C GLU A 131 10.28 -21.94 -3.74
N PRO A 132 10.60 -22.74 -2.71
CA PRO A 132 11.98 -23.04 -2.32
C PRO A 132 12.62 -24.03 -3.31
N SER A 133 12.82 -23.63 -4.57
CA SER A 133 13.63 -24.38 -5.52
C SER A 133 13.92 -23.59 -6.79
N GLU A 134 14.86 -22.65 -6.72
CA GLU A 134 15.72 -22.39 -7.88
C GLU A 134 17.12 -22.00 -7.40
N LYS A 135 17.97 -23.03 -7.27
CA LYS A 135 19.42 -22.80 -7.23
C LYS A 135 19.82 -22.34 -8.62
N HIS A 136 20.07 -21.05 -8.80
CA HIS A 136 20.82 -20.57 -9.94
C HIS A 136 22.24 -21.15 -9.84
N VAL A 137 22.50 -22.21 -10.59
CA VAL A 137 23.86 -22.67 -10.85
C VAL A 137 24.44 -21.68 -11.85
N HIS A 138 25.31 -20.80 -11.37
CA HIS A 138 26.20 -20.05 -12.26
C HIS A 138 27.11 -21.08 -12.93
N HIS A 139 26.90 -21.30 -14.22
CA HIS A 139 27.89 -21.96 -15.05
C HIS A 139 28.98 -20.91 -15.29
N ASP A 140 30.07 -21.01 -14.53
CA ASP A 140 31.31 -20.37 -14.89
C ASP A 140 31.84 -21.14 -16.11
N ASP A 141 31.64 -20.56 -17.29
CA ASP A 141 32.30 -21.03 -18.51
C ASP A 141 33.75 -20.54 -18.48
N GLU A 142 34.68 -21.46 -18.15
CA GLU A 142 36.12 -21.35 -18.47
C GLU A 142 36.39 -21.66 -19.95
#